data_AF-A0A0J5P4R2-F1
#
_entry.id   AF-A0A0J5P4R2-F1
#
_cell.length_a   1.000
_cell.length_b   1.000
_cell.length_c   1.000
_cell.angle_alpha   90.00
_cell.angle_beta   90.00
_cell.angle_gamma   90.00
#
_symmetry.space_group_name_H-M   'P 1'
#
loop_
_entity.id
_entity.type
_entity.pdbx_description
1 polymer ?
#
loop_
_entity_poly.entity_id
_entity_poly.type
_entity_poly.pdbx_seq_one_letter_code
_entity_poly.pdbx_strand_id
1 'polypeptide(L)'
;MLFKPDLSKCKENQIKILDLWKKDICMSKLLKHAKRVLTIPDSVEVYNRFSGRNNSEYIHKNNINDEFTALLDKFYSLNEHLYVLYSGRTCKLNKMGFLDQAYPIFYLNYVFLKRYFSELIYTEDFFSLIVSDVNFNTVIDLSNIDNHMEEPEHVDKYTISYKIICSV
;
A
#
# COMPACT_ATOMS: atom_id res chain seq x y z
N MET A 1 22.69 -10.86 7.18
CA MET A 1 22.84 -10.56 5.73
C MET A 1 21.59 -9.80 5.33
N LEU A 2 21.68 -8.50 5.00
CA LEU A 2 20.52 -7.75 4.49
C LEU A 2 20.23 -8.24 3.08
N PHE A 3 19.15 -9.01 2.92
CA PHE A 3 18.70 -9.50 1.62
C PHE A 3 18.30 -8.27 0.78
N LYS A 4 19.10 -7.90 -0.23
CA LYS A 4 18.73 -6.82 -1.15
C LYS A 4 17.80 -7.40 -2.23
N PRO A 5 16.69 -6.73 -2.55
CA PRO A 5 15.79 -7.17 -3.61
C PRO A 5 16.53 -7.22 -4.95
N ASP A 6 16.33 -8.29 -5.71
CA ASP A 6 16.70 -8.33 -7.13
C ASP A 6 15.73 -7.41 -7.90
N LEU A 7 16.20 -6.22 -8.26
CA LEU A 7 15.38 -5.21 -8.95
C LEU A 7 14.93 -5.65 -10.34
N SER A 8 15.72 -6.45 -11.04
CA SER A 8 15.33 -7.01 -12.34
C SER A 8 14.14 -7.96 -12.14
N LYS A 9 14.20 -8.80 -11.11
CA LYS A 9 13.09 -9.69 -10.78
C LYS A 9 11.85 -8.93 -10.30
N CYS A 10 12.04 -7.90 -9.49
CA CYS A 10 10.95 -7.03 -9.04
C CYS A 10 10.26 -6.37 -10.24
N LYS A 11 11.02 -5.89 -11.24
CA LYS A 11 10.46 -5.30 -12.45
C LYS A 11 9.61 -6.27 -13.25
N GLU A 12 10.05 -7.53 -13.40
CA GLU A 12 9.22 -8.59 -14.03
C GLU A 12 7.92 -8.82 -13.27
N ASN A 13 7.98 -8.84 -11.93
CA ASN A 13 6.81 -9.03 -11.09
C ASN A 13 5.83 -7.86 -11.21
N GLN A 14 6.32 -6.61 -11.23
CA GLN A 14 5.48 -5.42 -11.44
C GLN A 14 4.68 -5.51 -12.75
N ILE A 15 5.29 -5.97 -13.84
CA ILE A 15 4.61 -6.13 -15.13
C ILE A 15 3.48 -7.17 -15.01
N LYS A 16 3.79 -8.34 -14.43
CA LYS A 16 2.79 -9.41 -14.22
C LYS A 16 1.63 -8.97 -13.33
N ILE A 17 1.93 -8.22 -12.27
CA ILE A 17 0.93 -7.65 -11.36
C ILE A 17 0.05 -6.65 -12.10
N LEU A 18 0.62 -5.73 -12.88
CA LEU A 18 -0.16 -4.78 -13.67
C LEU A 18 -1.10 -5.48 -14.66
N ASP A 19 -0.64 -6.53 -15.34
CA ASP A 19 -1.46 -7.28 -16.28
C ASP A 19 -2.58 -8.08 -15.60
N LEU A 20 -2.34 -8.53 -14.37
CA LEU A 20 -3.37 -9.13 -13.52
C LEU A 20 -4.40 -8.08 -13.10
N TRP A 21 -3.95 -6.94 -12.58
CA TRP A 21 -4.80 -5.85 -12.10
C TRP A 21 -5.64 -5.19 -13.20
N LYS A 22 -5.15 -5.13 -14.45
CA LYS A 22 -5.96 -4.69 -15.59
C LYS A 22 -7.19 -5.57 -15.84
N LYS A 23 -7.14 -6.84 -15.44
CA LYS A 23 -8.24 -7.82 -15.59
C LYS A 23 -9.15 -7.87 -14.36
N ASP A 24 -8.73 -7.25 -13.26
CA ASP A 24 -9.52 -7.14 -12.04
C ASP A 24 -10.43 -5.90 -12.10
N ILE A 25 -11.72 -6.06 -11.78
CA ILE A 25 -12.72 -5.00 -11.94
C ILE A 25 -12.42 -3.79 -11.05
N CYS A 26 -11.96 -4.03 -9.82
CA CYS A 26 -11.67 -2.95 -8.87
C CYS A 26 -10.36 -2.25 -9.23
N MET A 27 -9.28 -3.02 -9.42
CA MET A 27 -7.97 -2.46 -9.73
C MET A 27 -7.95 -1.76 -11.08
N SER A 28 -8.66 -2.28 -12.09
CA SER A 28 -8.74 -1.62 -13.40
C SER A 28 -9.42 -0.25 -13.33
N LYS A 29 -10.38 -0.04 -12.43
CA LYS A 29 -10.96 1.29 -12.18
C LYS A 29 -9.95 2.22 -11.53
N LEU A 30 -9.26 1.75 -10.48
CA LEU A 30 -8.24 2.56 -9.79
C LEU A 30 -7.10 2.94 -10.77
N LEU A 31 -6.65 2.00 -11.59
CA LEU A 31 -5.64 2.21 -12.63
C LEU A 31 -6.06 3.29 -13.64
N LYS A 32 -7.33 3.35 -14.03
CA LYS A 32 -7.86 4.40 -14.93
C LYS A 32 -7.83 5.80 -14.30
N HIS A 33 -7.90 5.88 -12.98
CA HIS A 33 -7.84 7.14 -12.23
C HIS A 33 -6.43 7.52 -11.77
N ALA A 34 -5.46 6.62 -11.91
CA ALA A 34 -4.07 6.92 -11.63
C ALA A 34 -3.54 7.90 -12.68
N LYS A 35 -3.00 9.04 -12.22
CA LYS A 35 -2.32 10.01 -13.08
C LYS A 35 -1.02 9.42 -13.64
N ARG A 36 -0.34 8.60 -12.84
CA ARG A 36 0.85 7.84 -13.25
C ARG A 36 0.90 6.52 -12.51
N VAL A 37 1.44 5.49 -13.17
CA VAL A 37 1.86 4.25 -12.55
C VAL A 37 3.38 4.19 -12.64
N LEU A 38 4.02 4.05 -11.51
CA LEU A 38 5.47 3.99 -11.36
C LEU A 38 5.93 2.53 -11.27
N THR A 39 6.90 2.19 -12.11
CA THR A 39 7.60 0.90 -12.11
C THR A 39 9.11 1.15 -12.00
N ILE A 40 9.88 0.09 -11.81
CA ILE A 40 11.34 0.18 -11.75
C ILE A 40 11.89 0.65 -13.11
N PRO A 41 12.76 1.68 -13.14
CA PRO A 41 13.53 2.21 -11.99
C PRO A 41 12.87 3.34 -11.19
N ASP A 42 11.87 4.03 -11.74
CA ASP A 42 11.28 5.24 -11.15
C ASP A 42 10.64 5.02 -9.77
N SER A 43 10.11 3.83 -9.50
CA SER A 43 9.51 3.52 -8.20
C SER A 43 10.55 3.29 -7.08
N VAL A 44 11.84 3.11 -7.40
CA VAL A 44 12.89 2.78 -6.42
C VAL A 44 13.06 3.86 -5.37
N GLU A 45 13.10 5.13 -5.78
CA GLU A 45 13.24 6.24 -4.83
C GLU A 45 12.04 6.30 -3.86
N VAL A 46 10.84 6.08 -4.38
CA VAL A 46 9.61 6.13 -3.59
C VAL A 46 9.59 5.00 -2.54
N TYR A 47 9.98 3.77 -2.88
CA TYR A 47 10.09 2.69 -1.86
C TYR A 47 11.07 3.05 -0.76
N ASN A 48 12.23 3.63 -1.10
CA ASN A 48 13.22 4.02 -0.11
C ASN A 48 12.65 5.07 0.85
N ARG A 49 11.79 5.98 0.36
CA ARG A 49 11.16 7.02 1.18
C ARG A 49 10.02 6.50 2.07
N PHE A 50 9.32 5.45 1.64
CA PHE A 50 8.33 4.73 2.45
C PHE A 50 8.94 3.97 3.65
N SER A 51 10.26 3.82 3.73
CA SER A 51 10.92 3.14 4.85
C SER A 51 10.95 3.98 6.13
N GLY A 52 11.15 3.30 7.27
CA GLY A 52 11.24 3.93 8.60
C GLY A 52 9.89 4.24 9.25
N ARG A 53 8.83 3.53 8.84
CA ARG A 53 7.52 3.51 9.51
C ARG A 53 7.68 2.80 10.86
N ASN A 54 7.05 3.30 11.91
CA ASN A 54 6.98 2.61 13.20
C ASN A 54 5.56 2.11 13.42
N ASN A 55 5.41 0.89 13.97
CA ASN A 55 4.10 0.39 14.41
C ASN A 55 3.55 1.33 15.46
N SER A 56 2.28 1.66 15.32
CA SER A 56 1.65 2.72 16.11
C SER A 56 0.36 2.25 16.75
N GLU A 57 -0.53 1.66 15.96
CA GLU A 57 -1.91 1.41 16.34
C GLU A 57 -2.42 0.12 15.68
N TYR A 58 -3.52 -0.41 16.21
CA TYR A 58 -4.24 -1.52 15.61
C TYR A 58 -5.71 -1.14 15.42
N ILE A 59 -6.26 -1.40 14.24
CA ILE A 59 -7.65 -1.11 13.90
C ILE A 59 -8.40 -2.42 13.69
N HIS A 60 -9.56 -2.58 14.32
CA HIS A 60 -10.41 -3.75 14.09
C HIS A 60 -10.92 -3.80 12.64
N LYS A 61 -10.87 -4.99 12.03
CA LYS A 61 -11.33 -5.23 10.64
C LYS A 61 -12.77 -4.76 10.39
N ASN A 62 -13.63 -4.78 11.42
CA ASN A 62 -15.02 -4.33 11.34
C ASN A 62 -15.17 -2.80 11.26
N ASN A 63 -14.21 -2.04 11.79
CA ASN A 63 -14.27 -0.57 11.84
C ASN A 63 -13.31 0.10 10.85
N ILE A 64 -12.56 -0.69 10.08
CA ILE A 64 -11.44 -0.21 9.28
C ILE A 64 -11.81 0.90 8.29
N ASN A 65 -13.00 0.83 7.68
CA ASN A 65 -13.44 1.85 6.72
C ASN A 65 -13.56 3.22 7.39
N ASP A 66 -14.11 3.29 8.59
CA ASP A 66 -14.34 4.55 9.28
C ASP A 66 -13.05 5.06 9.92
N GLU A 67 -12.34 4.20 10.66
CA GLU A 67 -11.16 4.60 11.42
C GLU A 67 -9.97 4.94 10.51
N PHE A 68 -9.70 4.13 9.47
CA PHE A 68 -8.59 4.42 8.56
C PHE A 68 -8.87 5.60 7.64
N THR A 69 -10.11 5.75 7.17
CA THR A 69 -10.48 6.93 6.38
C THR A 69 -10.37 8.19 7.23
N ALA A 70 -10.84 8.15 8.47
CA ALA A 70 -10.69 9.27 9.40
C ALA A 70 -9.21 9.57 9.70
N LEU A 71 -8.35 8.55 9.78
CA LEU A 71 -6.91 8.74 9.90
C LEU A 71 -6.33 9.45 8.67
N LEU A 72 -6.61 8.95 7.46
CA LEU A 72 -6.13 9.57 6.22
C LEU A 72 -6.63 11.02 6.06
N ASP A 73 -7.90 11.28 6.42
CA ASP A 73 -8.51 12.62 6.36
C ASP A 73 -7.83 13.65 7.28
N LYS A 74 -7.10 13.22 8.33
CA LYS A 74 -6.29 14.12 9.17
C LYS A 74 -5.07 14.67 8.44
N PHE A 75 -4.55 13.94 7.46
CA PHE A 75 -3.27 14.23 6.80
C PHE A 75 -3.43 14.66 5.35
N TYR A 76 -4.47 14.19 4.65
CA TYR A 76 -4.60 14.36 3.21
C TYR A 76 -5.89 15.08 2.83
N SER A 77 -5.77 16.02 1.89
CA SER A 77 -6.94 16.70 1.32
C SER A 77 -7.48 15.95 0.10
N LEU A 78 -8.80 16.04 -0.15
CA LEU A 78 -9.44 15.31 -1.26
C LEU A 78 -8.83 15.62 -2.63
N ASN A 79 -8.23 16.80 -2.83
CA ASN A 79 -7.64 17.19 -4.11
C ASN A 79 -6.15 16.85 -4.23
N GLU A 80 -5.57 16.30 -3.17
CA GLU A 80 -4.15 15.96 -3.10
C GLU A 80 -3.84 14.73 -3.93
N HIS A 81 -2.66 14.72 -4.56
CA HIS A 81 -2.16 13.52 -5.21
C HIS A 81 -1.18 12.82 -4.27
N LEU A 82 -1.36 11.51 -4.14
CA LEU A 82 -0.62 10.68 -3.21
C LEU A 82 0.14 9.59 -3.97
N TYR A 83 1.26 9.16 -3.40
CA TYR A 83 1.86 7.89 -3.74
C TYR A 83 1.16 6.78 -2.97
N VAL A 84 0.74 5.74 -3.70
CA VAL A 84 0.01 4.61 -3.14
C VAL A 84 0.66 3.30 -3.61
N LEU A 85 1.08 2.47 -2.68
CA LEU A 85 1.51 1.10 -2.93
C LEU A 85 0.47 0.15 -2.34
N TYR A 86 -0.06 -0.72 -3.18
CA TYR A 86 -1.03 -1.72 -2.78
C TYR A 86 -0.47 -3.12 -3.02
N SER A 87 -0.36 -3.90 -1.95
CA SER A 87 0.07 -5.29 -1.97
C SER A 87 -1.14 -6.18 -1.77
N GLY A 88 -1.80 -6.57 -2.85
CA GLY A 88 -2.98 -7.42 -2.82
C GLY A 88 -3.50 -7.76 -4.21
N ARG A 89 -4.54 -8.60 -4.31
CA ARG A 89 -5.10 -9.09 -5.58
C ARG A 89 -4.02 -9.68 -6.50
N THR A 90 -3.09 -10.42 -5.92
CA THR A 90 -1.98 -11.13 -6.59
C THR A 90 -2.02 -12.64 -6.38
N CYS A 91 -3.13 -13.21 -5.87
CA CYS A 91 -3.29 -14.63 -5.56
C CYS A 91 -2.93 -15.60 -6.69
N LYS A 92 -2.99 -15.15 -7.96
CA LYS A 92 -2.59 -15.94 -9.14
C LYS A 92 -1.07 -15.96 -9.40
N LEU A 93 -0.28 -15.29 -8.57
CA LEU A 93 1.17 -15.22 -8.67
C LEU A 93 1.81 -15.98 -7.51
N ASN A 94 2.94 -16.63 -7.76
CA ASN A 94 3.77 -17.15 -6.68
C ASN A 94 4.42 -15.96 -5.96
N LYS A 95 3.97 -15.69 -4.72
CA LYS A 95 4.38 -14.53 -3.91
C LYS A 95 5.64 -14.77 -3.09
N MET A 96 6.24 -15.96 -3.16
CA MET A 96 7.42 -16.28 -2.34
C MET A 96 8.56 -15.28 -2.66
N GLY A 97 8.99 -14.53 -1.64
CA GLY A 97 10.03 -13.51 -1.77
C GLY A 97 9.56 -12.18 -2.39
N PHE A 98 8.25 -11.92 -2.50
CA PHE A 98 7.77 -10.59 -2.89
C PHE A 98 8.03 -9.62 -1.75
N LEU A 99 8.89 -8.63 -2.01
CA LEU A 99 9.06 -7.45 -1.17
C LEU A 99 8.22 -6.30 -1.74
N ASP A 100 8.08 -5.19 -1.02
CA ASP A 100 7.36 -3.99 -1.46
C ASP A 100 7.74 -3.57 -2.91
N GLN A 101 9.02 -3.72 -3.27
CA GLN A 101 9.55 -3.38 -4.59
C GLN A 101 8.95 -4.20 -5.74
N ALA A 102 8.35 -5.37 -5.45
CA ALA A 102 7.68 -6.20 -6.44
C ALA A 102 6.36 -5.56 -6.93
N TYR A 103 5.77 -4.64 -6.17
CA TYR A 103 4.48 -4.02 -6.47
C TYR A 103 4.65 -2.63 -7.08
N PRO A 104 3.97 -2.29 -8.18
CA PRO A 104 4.05 -0.94 -8.76
C PRO A 104 3.40 0.10 -7.84
N ILE A 105 3.78 1.37 -7.99
CA ILE A 105 3.25 2.47 -7.19
C ILE A 105 2.32 3.33 -8.03
N PHE A 106 1.16 3.66 -7.48
CA PHE A 106 0.23 4.60 -8.09
C PHE A 106 0.52 6.02 -7.64
N TYR A 107 0.41 6.95 -8.57
CA TYR A 107 0.28 8.36 -8.28
C TYR A 107 -1.13 8.80 -8.65
N LEU A 108 -1.98 9.01 -7.64
CA LEU A 108 -3.41 9.19 -7.83
C LEU A 108 -3.99 10.18 -6.83
N ASN A 109 -5.12 10.78 -7.16
CA ASN A 109 -5.78 11.76 -6.31
C ASN A 109 -6.53 11.06 -5.15
N TYR A 110 -6.39 11.58 -3.92
CA TYR A 110 -6.92 10.95 -2.71
C TYR A 110 -8.42 10.62 -2.80
N VAL A 111 -9.23 11.43 -3.47
CA VAL A 111 -10.67 11.16 -3.65
C VAL A 111 -10.93 9.78 -4.26
N PHE A 112 -10.07 9.31 -5.17
CA PHE A 112 -10.22 8.00 -5.79
C PHE A 112 -9.77 6.88 -4.86
N LEU A 113 -8.69 7.08 -4.10
CA LEU A 113 -8.30 6.12 -3.06
C LEU A 113 -9.45 5.95 -2.06
N LYS A 114 -9.95 7.05 -1.50
CA LYS A 114 -11.06 7.05 -0.54
C LYS A 114 -12.30 6.34 -1.06
N ARG A 115 -12.63 6.54 -2.35
CA ARG A 115 -13.79 5.90 -2.99
C ARG A 115 -13.65 4.38 -3.13
N TYR A 116 -12.45 3.88 -3.42
CA TYR A 116 -12.21 2.47 -3.72
C TYR A 116 -11.54 1.69 -2.57
N PHE A 117 -11.12 2.38 -1.50
CA PHE A 117 -10.32 1.83 -0.41
C PHE A 117 -10.91 0.55 0.19
N SER A 118 -12.21 0.55 0.51
CA SER A 118 -12.87 -0.61 1.12
C SER A 118 -12.79 -1.84 0.20
N GLU A 119 -12.97 -1.68 -1.10
CA GLU A 119 -12.86 -2.76 -2.08
C GLU A 119 -11.43 -3.33 -2.17
N LEU A 120 -10.40 -2.57 -1.78
CA LEU A 120 -9.00 -3.01 -1.81
C LEU A 120 -8.63 -3.90 -0.62
N ILE A 121 -9.19 -3.63 0.56
CA ILE A 121 -8.69 -4.24 1.82
C ILE A 121 -9.47 -5.47 2.28
N TYR A 122 -10.70 -5.67 1.80
CA TYR A 122 -11.51 -6.86 2.12
C TYR A 122 -11.23 -8.09 1.23
N THR A 123 -10.13 -8.08 0.48
CA THR A 123 -9.72 -9.27 -0.28
C THR A 123 -8.89 -10.20 0.59
N GLU A 124 -9.11 -11.50 0.48
CA GLU A 124 -8.39 -12.53 1.26
C GLU A 124 -6.86 -12.44 1.14
N ASP A 125 -6.37 -11.90 0.03
CA ASP A 125 -4.95 -11.83 -0.28
C ASP A 125 -4.34 -10.43 -0.12
N PHE A 126 -5.05 -9.54 0.57
CA PHE A 126 -4.55 -8.22 0.99
C PHE A 126 -3.43 -8.37 2.03
N PHE A 127 -2.33 -7.65 1.79
CA PHE A 127 -1.15 -7.64 2.64
C PHE A 127 -0.82 -6.25 3.17
N SER A 128 -0.73 -5.24 2.30
CA SER A 128 -0.42 -3.87 2.73
C SER A 128 -0.98 -2.81 1.79
N LEU A 129 -1.28 -1.63 2.35
CA LEU A 129 -1.56 -0.41 1.62
C LEU A 129 -0.75 0.72 2.24
N ILE A 130 0.24 1.20 1.50
CA ILE A 130 1.09 2.33 1.91
C ILE A 130 0.64 3.57 1.14
N VAL A 131 0.41 4.66 1.86
CA VAL A 131 -0.07 5.95 1.34
C VAL A 131 0.86 7.06 1.83
N SER A 132 1.26 7.95 0.93
CA SER A 132 2.12 9.08 1.28
C SER A 132 1.85 10.31 0.42
N ASP A 133 2.03 11.49 0.98
CA ASP A 133 2.12 12.72 0.19
C ASP A 133 3.39 12.74 -0.68
N VAL A 134 3.42 13.62 -1.67
CA VAL A 134 4.53 13.69 -2.64
C VAL A 134 5.89 14.06 -2.03
N ASN A 135 5.90 14.71 -0.87
CA ASN A 135 7.11 15.12 -0.17
C ASN A 135 7.51 14.11 0.92
N PHE A 136 6.72 13.06 1.13
CA PHE A 136 6.94 12.05 2.17
C PHE A 136 6.98 12.63 3.57
N ASN A 137 6.25 13.73 3.80
CA ASN A 137 6.06 14.29 5.15
C ASN A 137 5.28 13.31 6.02
N THR A 138 4.33 12.61 5.42
CA THR A 138 3.51 11.57 6.05
C THR A 138 3.58 10.31 5.19
N VAL A 139 3.89 9.17 5.81
CA VAL A 139 3.77 7.83 5.22
C VAL A 139 2.93 7.00 6.17
N ILE A 140 1.81 6.47 5.72
CA ILE A 140 0.90 5.62 6.49
C ILE A 140 0.81 4.27 5.80
N ASP A 141 1.00 3.20 6.55
CA ASP A 141 0.87 1.83 6.10
C ASP A 141 -0.21 1.13 6.91
N LEU A 142 -1.21 0.63 6.20
CA LEU A 142 -2.17 -0.33 6.71
C LEU A 142 -1.72 -1.71 6.27
N SER A 143 -1.37 -2.56 7.22
CA SER A 143 -0.90 -3.90 6.91
C SER A 143 -1.71 -4.97 7.61
N ASN A 144 -1.86 -6.09 6.91
CA ASN A 144 -2.38 -7.35 7.40
C ASN A 144 -1.20 -8.31 7.65
N ILE A 145 -0.10 -7.77 8.22
CA ILE A 145 1.09 -8.57 8.52
C ILE A 145 0.79 -9.42 9.75
N ASP A 146 0.33 -10.62 9.42
CA ASP A 146 0.36 -11.84 10.21
C ASP A 146 1.77 -12.04 10.81
N ASN A 147 1.88 -11.77 12.12
CA ASN A 147 2.64 -12.65 13.00
C ASN A 147 1.69 -13.23 14.06
N HIS A 148 0.58 -13.83 13.64
CA HIS A 148 -0.47 -14.38 14.51
C HIS A 148 0.00 -15.56 15.39
N MET A 149 1.23 -16.05 15.17
CA MET A 149 1.92 -16.94 16.11
C MET A 149 2.53 -16.21 17.30
N GLU A 150 2.91 -14.94 17.15
CA GLU A 150 3.51 -14.10 18.20
C GLU A 150 2.47 -13.17 18.84
N GLU A 151 1.42 -12.79 18.11
CA GLU A 151 0.37 -11.84 18.56
C GLU A 151 -1.07 -12.34 18.28
N PRO A 152 -1.51 -13.44 18.93
CA PRO A 152 -2.82 -14.05 18.68
C PRO A 152 -4.02 -13.16 19.07
N GLU A 153 -3.86 -12.17 19.95
CA GLU A 153 -4.90 -11.21 20.31
C GLU A 153 -5.24 -10.19 19.20
N HIS A 154 -4.47 -10.16 18.11
CA HIS A 154 -4.60 -9.19 17.01
C HIS A 154 -5.10 -9.79 15.68
N VAL A 155 -5.58 -11.05 15.68
CA VAL A 155 -6.05 -11.76 14.46
C VAL A 155 -7.16 -11.01 13.70
N ASP A 156 -8.03 -10.30 14.42
CA ASP A 156 -9.14 -9.54 13.83
C ASP A 156 -8.83 -8.04 13.62
N LYS A 157 -7.54 -7.69 13.60
CA LYS A 157 -7.08 -6.31 13.45
C LYS A 157 -6.12 -6.18 12.27
N TYR A 158 -6.01 -4.96 11.77
CA TYR A 158 -4.90 -4.52 10.93
C TYR A 158 -3.91 -3.71 11.76
N THR A 159 -2.63 -3.76 11.38
CA THR A 159 -1.59 -2.94 11.98
C THR A 159 -1.44 -1.64 11.19
N ILE A 160 -1.40 -0.53 11.90
CA ILE A 160 -1.07 0.78 11.36
C ILE A 160 0.36 1.14 11.74
N SER A 161 1.16 1.46 10.74
CA SER A 161 2.50 1.98 10.92
C SER A 161 2.63 3.30 10.19
N TYR A 162 3.15 4.33 10.84
CA TYR A 162 3.35 5.61 10.17
C TYR A 162 4.68 6.27 10.50
N LYS A 163 5.05 7.20 9.63
CA LYS A 163 6.21 8.09 9.73
C LYS A 163 5.72 9.49 9.44
N ILE A 164 5.95 10.41 10.38
CA ILE A 164 5.62 11.83 10.25
C ILE A 164 6.93 12.60 10.38
N ILE A 165 7.27 13.39 9.37
CA ILE A 165 8.38 14.34 9.39
C ILE A 165 7.78 15.70 9.70
N CYS A 166 7.87 16.13 10.96
CA CYS A 166 7.55 17.51 11.31
C CYS A 166 8.59 18.43 10.66
N SER A 167 8.19 19.19 9.65
CA SER A 167 8.96 20.35 9.21
C SER A 167 8.99 21.37 10.35
N VAL A 168 10.18 21.55 10.96
CA VAL A 168 10.48 22.60 11.94
C VAL A 168 10.53 23.96 11.25
#